data_AF-A0A9Q0EXK1-F1
#
_entry.id   AF-A0A9Q0EXK1-F1
#
_cell.length_a   1.000
_cell.length_b   1.000
_cell.length_c   1.000
_cell.angle_alpha   90.00
_cell.angle_beta   90.00
_cell.angle_gamma   90.00
#
_symmetry.space_group_name_H-M   'P 1'
#
loop_
_entity.id
_entity.type
_entity.pdbx_description
1 polymer ?
#
loop_
_entity_poly.entity_id
_entity_poly.type
_entity_poly.pdbx_seq_one_letter_code
_entity_poly.pdbx_strand_id
1 'polypeptide(L)'
;VLATSGILSSTTFALSFGGNPLHCNCELLWLRRLSREDDLETCASPPLLAGRYFWSVPEEEFLCEPPLITRYSHDIRVLEGQHVALRCKAKLVSNTSRTLVYTNGTLDILIST
;
A
#
# COMPACT_ATOMS: atom_id res chain seq x y z
N VAL A 1 -33.55 -14.82 -33.50
CA VAL A 1 -32.15 -15.26 -33.66
C VAL A 1 -31.48 -15.06 -32.30
N LEU A 2 -31.38 -16.12 -31.49
CA LEU A 2 -30.62 -16.05 -30.25
C LEU A 2 -29.13 -16.00 -30.61
N ALA A 3 -28.42 -14.98 -30.14
CA ALA A 3 -26.97 -15.01 -30.04
C ALA A 3 -26.60 -14.96 -28.56
N THR A 4 -26.60 -16.13 -27.93
CA THR A 4 -25.86 -16.37 -26.70
C THR A 4 -24.38 -16.25 -27.01
N SER A 5 -23.72 -15.25 -26.46
CA SER A 5 -22.28 -15.28 -26.23
C SER A 5 -22.01 -14.70 -24.85
N GLY A 6 -22.70 -15.29 -23.86
CA GLY A 6 -22.29 -15.20 -22.47
C GLY A 6 -21.02 -16.04 -22.32
N ILE A 7 -19.87 -15.37 -22.19
CA ILE A 7 -18.70 -15.99 -21.61
C ILE A 7 -19.07 -16.27 -20.15
N LEU A 8 -19.19 -17.56 -19.83
CA LEU A 8 -19.55 -18.05 -18.51
C LEU A 8 -18.37 -17.84 -17.54
N SER A 9 -18.14 -16.61 -17.08
CA SER A 9 -17.40 -16.41 -15.84
C SER A 9 -18.43 -16.43 -14.72
N SER A 10 -18.56 -17.56 -14.03
CA SER A 10 -19.29 -17.63 -12.78
C SER A 10 -18.52 -16.82 -11.73
N THR A 11 -18.67 -15.50 -11.74
CA THR A 11 -18.19 -14.67 -10.63
C THR A 11 -19.07 -14.94 -9.42
N THR A 12 -18.58 -15.78 -8.50
CA THR A 12 -19.21 -16.07 -7.21
C THR A 12 -19.24 -14.86 -6.27
N PHE A 13 -18.60 -13.76 -6.66
CA PHE A 13 -18.49 -12.53 -5.90
C PHE A 13 -18.54 -11.32 -6.83
N ALA A 14 -19.47 -10.40 -6.56
CA ALA A 14 -19.57 -9.11 -7.21
C ALA A 14 -18.99 -8.03 -6.28
N LEU A 15 -18.04 -7.25 -6.80
CA LEU A 15 -17.39 -6.15 -6.07
C LEU A 15 -17.51 -4.89 -6.91
N SER A 16 -18.14 -3.85 -6.39
CA SER A 16 -18.15 -2.53 -7.00
C SER A 16 -17.47 -1.55 -6.06
N PHE A 17 -16.44 -0.88 -6.55
CA PHE A 17 -15.65 0.08 -5.77
C PHE A 17 -15.48 1.43 -6.49
N GLY A 18 -16.24 1.65 -7.56
CA GLY A 18 -16.39 2.98 -8.16
C GLY A 18 -16.88 4.03 -7.16
N GLY A 19 -16.53 5.29 -7.40
CA GLY A 19 -16.86 6.40 -6.50
C GLY A 19 -15.98 6.52 -5.26
N ASN A 20 -15.01 5.62 -5.05
CA ASN A 20 -14.03 5.73 -3.98
C ASN A 20 -12.83 6.58 -4.41
N PRO A 21 -12.25 7.40 -3.51
CA PRO A 21 -11.03 8.14 -3.79
C PRO A 21 -9.81 7.21 -3.75
N LEU A 22 -9.60 6.42 -4.80
CA LEU A 22 -8.57 5.39 -4.84
C LEU A 22 -7.15 5.97 -4.73
N HIS A 23 -6.34 5.37 -3.86
CA HIS A 23 -4.90 5.62 -3.80
C HIS A 23 -4.18 4.54 -4.61
N CYS A 24 -3.92 4.83 -5.89
CA CYS A 24 -3.37 3.92 -6.88
C CYS A 24 -1.85 3.76 -6.72
N ASN A 25 -1.43 3.03 -5.69
CA ASN A 25 -0.04 2.65 -5.44
C ASN A 25 0.13 1.13 -5.53
N CYS A 26 1.30 0.60 -5.18
CA CYS A 26 1.55 -0.84 -5.19
C CYS A 26 0.56 -1.68 -4.36
N GLU A 27 -0.11 -1.11 -3.34
CA GLU A 27 -1.09 -1.82 -2.51
C GLU A 27 -2.38 -2.15 -3.27
N LEU A 28 -2.67 -1.45 -4.38
CA LEU A 28 -3.77 -1.77 -5.29
C LEU A 28 -3.32 -2.53 -6.54
N LEU A 29 -2.02 -2.86 -6.66
CA LEU A 29 -1.50 -3.60 -7.81
C LEU A 29 -2.13 -4.99 -7.94
N TRP A 30 -2.41 -5.67 -6.82
CA TRP A 30 -3.11 -6.96 -6.85
C TRP A 30 -4.50 -6.86 -7.48
N LEU A 31 -5.22 -5.75 -7.21
CA LEU A 31 -6.54 -5.49 -7.75
C LEU A 31 -6.45 -5.15 -9.23
N ARG A 32 -5.45 -4.35 -9.61
CA ARG A 32 -5.16 -4.01 -11.00
C ARG A 32 -4.89 -5.26 -11.86
N ARG A 33 -4.29 -6.31 -11.29
CA ARG A 33 -4.00 -7.58 -11.98
C ARG A 33 -5.23 -8.47 -12.23
N LEU A 34 -6.39 -8.13 -11.66
CA LEU A 34 -7.62 -8.86 -11.94
C LEU A 34 -8.17 -8.51 -13.32
N SER A 35 -8.71 -9.50 -14.03
CA SER A 35 -9.47 -9.27 -15.26
C SER A 35 -10.91 -8.93 -14.90
N ARG A 36 -11.32 -7.68 -15.12
CA ARG A 36 -12.65 -7.16 -14.78
C ARG A 36 -13.15 -6.25 -15.89
N GLU A 37 -14.46 -6.08 -15.94
CA GLU A 37 -15.10 -5.07 -16.78
C GLU A 37 -14.75 -3.67 -16.25
N ASP A 38 -14.55 -2.72 -17.17
CA ASP A 38 -14.16 -1.35 -16.85
C ASP A 38 -15.37 -0.57 -16.33
N ASP A 39 -15.52 -0.49 -15.01
CA ASP A 39 -16.64 0.16 -14.30
C ASP A 39 -16.36 1.66 -13.99
N LEU A 40 -15.49 2.30 -14.78
CA LEU A 40 -15.14 3.74 -14.70
C LEU A 40 -14.52 4.18 -13.36
N GLU A 41 -13.86 3.28 -12.63
CA GLU A 41 -13.17 3.63 -11.40
C GLU A 41 -11.99 4.57 -11.67
N THR A 42 -11.74 5.51 -10.77
CA THR A 42 -10.76 6.60 -10.98
C THR A 42 -9.81 6.72 -9.80
N CYS A 43 -8.54 6.96 -10.10
CA CYS A 43 -7.51 7.25 -9.11
C CYS A 43 -7.67 8.66 -8.56
N ALA A 44 -7.68 8.84 -7.24
CA ALA A 44 -7.64 10.15 -6.59
C ALA A 44 -6.22 10.55 -6.17
N SER A 45 -5.34 9.57 -5.98
CA SER A 45 -3.94 9.77 -5.60
C SER A 45 -3.09 8.57 -6.04
N PRO A 46 -1.74 8.66 -6.08
CA PRO A 46 -0.92 9.86 -5.89
C PRO A 46 -1.20 10.96 -6.94
N PRO A 47 -0.72 12.21 -6.75
CA PRO A 47 -1.00 13.32 -7.66
C PRO A 47 -0.69 13.04 -9.14
N LEU A 48 0.31 12.20 -9.42
CA LEU A 48 0.67 11.77 -10.77
C LEU A 48 -0.44 10.98 -11.48
N LEU A 49 -1.25 10.26 -10.72
CA LEU A 49 -2.33 9.39 -11.23
C LEU A 49 -3.73 9.97 -11.00
N ALA A 50 -3.84 11.10 -10.31
CA ALA A 50 -5.12 11.71 -9.99
C ALA A 50 -5.94 12.01 -11.25
N GLY A 51 -7.19 11.54 -11.28
CA GLY A 51 -8.12 11.70 -12.40
C GLY A 51 -7.98 10.65 -13.52
N ARG A 52 -7.00 9.75 -13.46
CA ARG A 52 -6.87 8.65 -14.44
C ARG A 52 -7.81 7.48 -14.10
N TYR A 53 -8.35 6.82 -15.11
CA TYR A 53 -9.13 5.60 -14.94
C TYR A 53 -8.25 4.46 -14.43
N PHE A 54 -8.69 3.79 -13.37
CA PHE A 54 -7.94 2.77 -12.63
C PHE A 54 -7.42 1.66 -13.54
N TRP A 55 -8.27 1.09 -14.40
CA TRP A 55 -7.91 0.00 -15.31
C TRP A 55 -6.99 0.44 -16.46
N SER A 56 -7.01 1.73 -16.81
CA SER A 56 -6.13 2.32 -17.85
C SER A 56 -4.71 2.59 -17.37
N VAL A 57 -4.49 2.67 -16.06
CA VAL A 57 -3.16 2.86 -15.49
C VAL A 57 -2.38 1.54 -15.65
N PRO A 58 -1.18 1.56 -16.26
CA PRO A 58 -0.36 0.35 -16.42
C PRO A 58 0.24 -0.08 -15.08
N GLU A 59 0.54 -1.37 -14.93
CA GLU A 59 1.02 -1.95 -13.66
C GLU A 59 2.29 -1.28 -13.13
N GLU A 60 3.16 -0.81 -14.03
CA GLU A 60 4.44 -0.18 -13.71
C GLU A 60 4.29 1.20 -13.06
N GLU A 61 3.11 1.82 -13.18
CA GLU A 61 2.81 3.11 -12.54
C GLU A 61 2.24 2.95 -11.11
N PHE A 62 1.84 1.74 -10.71
CA PHE A 62 1.41 1.44 -9.33
C PHE A 62 2.62 1.25 -8.41
N LEU A 63 3.26 2.36 -8.05
CA LEU A 63 4.50 2.38 -7.27
C LEU A 63 4.25 2.75 -5.80
N CYS A 64 5.09 2.22 -4.91
CA CYS A 64 5.19 2.65 -3.52
C CYS A 64 6.59 3.15 -3.21
N GLU A 65 6.69 4.23 -2.45
CA GLU A 65 7.96 4.70 -1.92
C GLU A 65 8.30 3.96 -0.62
N PRO A 66 9.54 3.47 -0.46
CA PRO A 66 9.97 2.88 0.80
C PRO A 66 9.92 3.93 1.92
N PRO A 67 9.58 3.54 3.16
CA PRO A 67 9.55 4.48 4.27
C PRO A 67 10.95 5.04 4.55
N LEU A 68 10.99 6.35 4.78
CA LEU A 68 12.23 7.06 5.09
C LEU A 68 12.27 7.39 6.58
N ILE A 69 13.29 6.90 7.30
CA ILE A 69 13.53 7.31 8.69
C ILE A 69 14.00 8.77 8.68
N THR A 70 13.17 9.67 9.21
CA THR A 70 13.42 11.12 9.19
C THR A 70 14.03 11.63 10.49
N ARG A 71 13.76 10.97 11.62
CA ARG A 71 14.33 11.30 12.92
C ARG A 71 14.53 10.04 13.71
N TYR A 72 15.68 9.94 14.39
CA TYR A 72 15.96 8.84 15.29
C TYR A 72 16.85 9.31 16.45
N SER A 73 16.76 8.59 17.56
CA SER A 73 17.72 8.71 18.64
C SER A 73 19.08 8.22 18.16
N HIS A 74 20.09 9.10 18.22
CA HIS A 74 21.48 8.72 17.99
C HIS A 74 22.00 7.94 19.20
N ASP A 75 23.29 7.63 19.27
CA ASP A 75 23.89 6.87 20.36
C ASP A 75 23.50 7.45 21.73
N ILE A 76 22.83 6.62 22.53
CA ILE A 76 22.44 6.94 23.91
C ILE A 76 23.17 5.96 24.84
N ARG A 77 23.80 6.51 25.88
CA ARG A 77 24.46 5.75 26.94
C ARG A 77 23.73 6.03 28.24
N VAL A 78 23.36 4.98 28.95
CA VAL A 78 22.69 5.04 30.25
C VAL A 78 23.34 4.06 31.23
N LEU A 79 23.20 4.35 32.51
CA LEU A 79 23.65 3.46 33.58
C LEU A 79 22.53 2.46 33.93
N GLU A 80 22.92 1.36 34.58
CA GLU A 80 21.97 0.36 35.08
C GLU A 80 20.95 1.01 36.03
N GLY A 81 19.67 0.65 35.85
CA GLY A 81 18.55 1.20 36.62
C GLY A 81 17.96 2.51 36.08
N GLN A 82 18.54 3.12 35.04
CA GLN A 82 17.97 4.32 34.40
C GLN A 82 16.97 3.96 33.29
N HIS A 83 15.88 4.72 33.20
CA HIS A 83 14.91 4.59 32.11
C HIS A 83 15.35 5.42 30.90
N VAL A 84 15.24 4.85 29.70
CA VAL A 84 15.59 5.50 28.43
C VAL A 84 14.46 5.38 27.42
N ALA A 85 14.27 6.39 26.59
CA ALA A 85 13.30 6.38 25.50
C ALA A 85 14.01 6.55 24.15
N LEU A 86 13.91 5.53 23.29
CA LEU A 86 14.38 5.57 21.92
C LEU A 86 13.28 6.16 21.03
N ARG A 87 13.62 7.17 20.24
CA ARG A 87 12.69 7.80 19.30
C ARG A 87 13.03 7.35 17.88
N CYS A 88 12.00 7.04 17.11
CA CYS A 88 12.10 6.81 15.67
C CYS A 88 10.87 7.42 15.00
N LYS A 89 11.06 8.22 13.96
CA LYS A 89 10.00 8.78 13.13
C LYS A 89 10.30 8.51 11.68
N ALA A 90 9.46 7.70 11.03
CA ALA A 90 9.51 7.48 9.60
C ALA A 90 8.42 8.29 8.89
N LYS A 91 8.69 8.70 7.65
CA LYS A 91 7.67 9.14 6.71
C LYS A 91 7.24 7.90 5.93
N LEU A 92 5.98 7.50 6.08
CA LEU A 92 5.38 6.39 5.36
C LEU A 92 4.43 6.93 4.29
N VAL A 93 4.48 6.35 3.09
CA VAL A 93 3.45 6.54 2.06
C VAL A 93 2.35 5.48 2.19
N SER A 94 2.65 4.34 2.83
CA SER A 94 1.74 3.20 3.04
C SER A 94 1.96 2.60 4.45
N ASN A 95 0.91 2.10 5.10
CA ASN A 95 0.90 1.73 6.54
C ASN A 95 1.41 0.29 6.81
N THR A 96 2.21 -0.30 5.94
CA THR A 96 2.61 -1.72 6.04
C THR A 96 3.98 -1.95 6.67
N SER A 97 4.39 -1.13 7.65
CA SER A 97 5.61 -1.39 8.42
C SER A 97 5.33 -2.29 9.63
N ARG A 98 6.05 -3.42 9.72
CA ARG A 98 6.11 -4.25 10.94
C ARG A 98 7.37 -3.91 11.72
N THR A 99 7.25 -3.79 13.04
CA THR A 99 8.39 -3.49 13.91
C THR A 99 8.59 -4.61 14.90
N LEU A 100 9.81 -5.13 14.99
CA LEU A 100 10.21 -6.18 15.93
C LEU A 100 11.22 -5.62 16.93
N VAL A 101 10.96 -5.80 18.22
CA VAL A 101 11.90 -5.47 19.29
C VAL A 101 12.46 -6.78 19.84
N TYR A 102 13.77 -6.93 19.82
CA TYR A 102 14.47 -8.08 20.37
C TYR A 102 14.78 -7.89 21.85
N THR A 103 14.94 -8.99 22.58
CA THR A 103 15.28 -8.98 24.02
C THR A 103 16.66 -8.40 24.32
N ASN A 104 17.54 -8.32 23.31
CA ASN A 104 18.83 -7.64 23.39
C ASN A 104 18.73 -6.11 23.17
N GLY A 105 17.52 -5.58 22.97
CA GLY A 105 17.26 -4.16 22.73
C GLY A 105 17.35 -3.72 21.27
N THR A 106 17.65 -4.62 20.32
CA THR A 106 17.66 -4.30 18.89
C THR A 106 16.23 -4.11 18.37
N LEU A 107 16.06 -3.19 17.42
CA LEU A 107 14.79 -2.87 16.75
C LEU A 107 14.92 -3.11 15.24
N ASP A 108 14.12 -4.02 14.68
CA ASP A 108 14.03 -4.22 13.23
C ASP A 108 12.72 -3.64 12.69
N ILE A 109 12.83 -2.90 11.58
CA ILE A 109 11.69 -2.34 10.85
C ILE A 109 11.59 -3.07 9.52
N LEU A 110 10.60 -3.96 9.40
CA LEU A 110 10.29 -4.68 8.18
C LEU A 110 9.24 -3.93 7.37
N ILE A 111 9.53 -3.74 6.09
CA ILE A 111 8.64 -3.09 5.14
C ILE A 111 7.99 -4.21 4.32
N SER A 112 6.67 -4.40 4.44
CA SER A 112 5.96 -5.37 3.60
C SER A 112 5.63 -4.69 2.26
N THR A 113 6.40 -5.02 1.22
CA THR A 113 6.15 -4.62 -0.18
C THR A 113 5.05 -5.45 -0.80
#